data_AF-A0A959X6E6-F1
#
_entry.id   AF-A0A959X6E6-F1
#
_cell.length_a   1.000
_cell.length_b   1.000
_cell.length_c   1.000
_cell.angle_alpha   90.00
_cell.angle_beta   90.00
_cell.angle_gamma   90.00
#
_symmetry.space_group_name_H-M   'P 1'
#
loop_
_entity.id
_entity.type
_entity.pdbx_description
1 polymer ?
#
loop_
_entity_poly.entity_id
_entity_poly.type
_entity_poly.pdbx_seq_one_letter_code
_entity_poly.pdbx_strand_id
1 'polypeptide(L)' 'MEEGTPVTDLIPLRRALLSVYDKTGLIELGRDLADAGVEIVSTGSTAAKLAEAGIPVVPVESVTGFPECLDGRVKT' A
#
# COMPACT_ATOMS: atom_id res chain seq x y z
N MET A 1 -14.32 -31.20 -26.46
CA MET A 1 -13.14 -30.87 -25.64
C MET A 1 -12.97 -29.38 -25.80
N GLU A 2 -13.58 -28.61 -24.91
CA GLU A 2 -13.59 -27.15 -25.00
C GLU A 2 -12.48 -26.66 -24.07
N GLU A 3 -11.43 -26.09 -24.66
CA GLU A 3 -10.27 -25.54 -23.96
C GLU A 3 -10.73 -24.32 -23.16
N GLY A 4 -10.72 -24.46 -21.83
CA GLY A 4 -11.02 -23.38 -20.90
C GLY A 4 -9.95 -22.29 -21.02
N THR A 5 -10.26 -21.25 -21.77
CA THR A 5 -9.50 -20.00 -21.73
C THR A 5 -9.54 -19.50 -20.29
N PRO A 6 -8.40 -19.20 -19.63
CA PRO A 6 -8.45 -18.59 -18.31
C PRO A 6 -9.14 -17.24 -18.50
N VAL A 7 -10.38 -17.13 -18.01
CA VAL A 7 -11.01 -15.84 -17.79
C VAL A 7 -10.12 -15.19 -16.74
N THR A 8 -9.29 -14.24 -17.16
CA THR A 8 -8.54 -13.42 -16.23
C THR A 8 -9.58 -12.58 -15.50
N ASP A 9 -10.13 -13.11 -14.40
CA ASP A 9 -11.04 -12.36 -13.56
C ASP A 9 -10.30 -11.10 -13.13
N LEU A 10 -10.76 -9.95 -13.63
CA LEU A 10 -10.26 -8.64 -13.24
C LEU A 10 -10.76 -8.37 -11.83
N ILE A 11 -9.97 -8.78 -10.83
CA ILE A 11 -10.27 -8.53 -9.42
C ILE A 11 -10.00 -7.05 -9.12
N PRO A 12 -11.00 -6.27 -8.68
CA PRO A 12 -10.78 -4.87 -8.31
C PRO A 12 -9.79 -4.75 -7.15
N LEU A 13 -8.83 -3.84 -7.29
CA LEU A 13 -7.88 -3.48 -6.23
C LEU A 13 -8.65 -2.79 -5.11
N ARG A 14 -8.58 -3.35 -3.89
CA ARG A 14 -9.21 -2.76 -2.69
C ARG A 14 -8.20 -2.13 -1.75
N ARG A 15 -6.98 -2.70 -1.69
CA ARG A 15 -5.92 -2.31 -0.77
C ARG A 15 -4.55 -2.42 -1.43
N ALA A 16 -3.63 -1.51 -1.09
CA ALA A 16 -2.26 -1.50 -1.57
C ALA A 16 -1.27 -1.31 -0.40
N LEU A 17 -0.26 -2.19 -0.29
CA LEU A 17 0.84 -2.02 0.66
C LEU A 17 2.02 -1.32 -0.02
N LEU A 18 2.39 -0.13 0.46
CA LEU A 18 3.50 0.66 -0.08
C LEU A 18 4.66 0.68 0.91
N SER A 19 5.83 0.19 0.51
CA SER A 19 7.07 0.25 1.29
C SER A 19 8.26 0.36 0.34
N VAL A 20 8.69 1.59 0.08
CA VAL A 20 9.72 1.88 -0.93
C VAL A 20 10.85 2.73 -0.34
N TYR A 21 12.08 2.41 -0.73
CA TYR A 21 13.24 3.20 -0.39
C TYR A 21 13.33 4.46 -1.27
N ASP A 22 13.34 4.24 -2.60
CA ASP A 22 13.23 5.30 -3.59
C ASP A 22 11.79 5.79 -3.64
N LYS A 23 11.63 7.11 -3.52
CA LYS A 23 10.35 7.80 -3.42
C LYS A 23 9.97 8.51 -4.72
N THR A 24 10.69 8.25 -5.80
CA THR A 24 10.37 8.73 -7.15
C THR A 24 8.98 8.19 -7.54
N GLY A 25 8.07 9.07 -7.96
CA GLY A 25 6.70 8.71 -8.36
C GLY A 25 5.76 8.27 -7.22
N LEU A 26 6.22 8.19 -5.97
CA LEU A 26 5.40 7.68 -4.84
C LEU A 26 4.11 8.49 -4.63
N ILE A 27 4.18 9.80 -4.80
CA ILE A 27 3.03 10.69 -4.58
C ILE A 27 2.00 10.57 -5.70
N GLU A 28 2.46 10.44 -6.95
CA GLU A 28 1.59 10.24 -8.12
C GLU A 28 0.86 8.90 -7.98
N LEU A 29 1.62 7.82 -7.72
CA LEU A 29 1.05 6.50 -7.47
C LEU A 29 0.05 6.50 -6.30
N GLY A 30 0.41 7.14 -5.18
CA GLY A 30 -0.45 7.20 -4.00
C GLY A 30 -1.75 7.97 -4.25
N ARG A 31 -1.71 9.04 -5.05
CA ARG A 31 -2.91 9.78 -5.44
C ARG A 31 -3.80 8.95 -6.35
N ASP A 32 -3.25 8.35 -7.39
CA ASP A 32 -4.02 7.54 -8.34
C ASP A 32 -4.71 6.37 -7.62
N LEU A 33 -4.03 5.75 -6.66
CA LEU A 33 -4.61 4.68 -5.83
C LEU A 33 -5.74 5.21 -4.92
N ALA A 34 -5.52 6.33 -4.24
CA ALA A 34 -6.53 6.93 -3.37
C ALA A 34 -7.77 7.39 -4.15
N ASP A 35 -7.57 8.00 -5.32
CA ASP A 35 -8.64 8.45 -6.23
C ASP A 35 -9.44 7.27 -6.79
N ALA A 36 -8.78 6.13 -7.00
CA ALA A 36 -9.43 4.86 -7.36
C ALA A 36 -10.15 4.17 -6.18
N GLY A 37 -10.14 4.75 -4.97
CA GLY A 37 -10.78 4.18 -3.78
C GLY A 37 -10.00 3.03 -3.14
N VAL A 38 -8.71 2.89 -3.45
CA VAL A 38 -7.84 1.87 -2.86
C VAL A 38 -7.34 2.35 -1.50
N GLU A 39 -7.51 1.51 -0.47
CA GLU A 39 -6.93 1.76 0.85
C GLU A 39 -5.42 1.53 0.83
N ILE A 40 -4.65 2.58 1.13
CA ILE A 40 -3.19 2.52 1.14
C ILE A 40 -2.73 2.16 2.55
N VAL A 41 -1.95 1.08 2.66
CA VAL A 41 -1.29 0.65 3.89
C VAL A 41 0.21 0.94 3.76
N SER A 42 0.81 1.60 4.75
CA SER A 42 2.25 1.88 4.74
C SER A 42 2.80 2.07 6.16
N THR A 43 4.12 2.07 6.31
CA THR A 43 4.82 2.35 7.58
C THR A 43 6.08 3.18 7.33
N GLY A 44 6.66 3.72 8.41
CA GLY A 44 7.91 4.48 8.41
C GLY A 44 7.91 5.66 7.43
N SER A 45 9.07 5.89 6.79
CA SER A 45 9.27 7.07 5.91
C SER A 45 8.39 7.09 4.65
N THR A 46 7.85 5.95 4.22
CA THR A 46 6.92 5.89 3.08
C THR A 46 5.55 6.43 3.49
N ALA A 47 5.03 5.98 4.63
CA ALA A 47 3.77 6.49 5.20
C ALA A 47 3.84 7.98 5.48
N ALA A 48 4.94 8.45 6.09
CA ALA A 48 5.14 9.86 6.41
C ALA A 48 5.04 10.75 5.15
N LYS A 49 5.73 10.37 4.08
CA LYS A 49 5.74 11.16 2.84
C LYS A 49 4.39 11.20 2.12
N LEU A 50 3.63 10.10 2.18
CA LEU A 50 2.27 10.06 1.65
C LEU A 50 1.32 10.95 2.47
N ALA A 51 1.40 10.88 3.80
CA ALA A 51 0.60 11.71 4.70
C ALA A 51 0.93 13.21 4.57
N GLU A 52 2.21 13.57 4.43
CA GLU A 52 2.65 14.95 4.13
C GLU A 52 2.04 15.50 2.84
N ALA A 53 1.81 14.63 1.84
CA ALA A 53 1.17 14.98 0.58
C ALA A 53 -0.37 15.03 0.66
N GLY A 54 -0.95 14.80 1.84
CA GLY A 54 -2.40 14.78 2.09
C GLY A 54 -3.09 13.49 1.66
N ILE A 55 -2.33 12.42 1.36
CA ILE A 55 -2.88 11.14 0.92
C ILE A 55 -3.24 10.31 2.16
N PRO A 56 -4.47 9.76 2.25
CA PRO A 56 -4.86 8.92 3.37
C PRO A 56 -4.06 7.62 3.38
N VAL A 57 -3.47 7.30 4.53
CA VAL A 57 -2.67 6.08 4.75
C VAL A 57 -3.11 5.40 6.03
N VAL A 58 -3.31 4.09 5.96
CA VAL A 58 -3.50 3.21 7.09
C VAL A 58 -2.11 2.74 7.58
N PRO A 59 -1.74 3.02 8.84
CA PRO A 59 -0.49 2.51 9.41
C PRO A 59 -0.49 0.98 9.46
N VAL A 60 0.62 0.33 9.11
CA VAL A 60 0.74 -1.14 9.22
C VAL A 60 0.47 -1.60 10.66
N GLU A 61 0.87 -0.82 11.66
CA GLU A 61 0.67 -1.07 13.08
C GLU A 61 -0.83 -1.15 13.44
N SER A 62 -1.68 -0.41 12.71
CA SER A 62 -3.14 -0.47 12.86
C SER A 62 -3.76 -1.73 12.25
N VAL A 63 -3.07 -2.37 11.31
CA VAL A 63 -3.51 -3.61 10.66
C VAL A 63 -3.00 -4.84 11.41
N THR A 64 -1.78 -4.79 11.94
CA THR A 64 -1.15 -5.93 12.64
C THR A 64 -1.46 -5.97 14.13
N GLY A 65 -1.83 -4.83 14.74
CA GLY A 65 -2.02 -4.73 16.19
C GLY A 65 -0.73 -4.83 17.00
N PHE A 66 0.43 -4.82 16.34
CA PHE A 66 1.76 -4.87 16.97
C PHE A 66 2.45 -3.52 16.86
N PRO A 67 2.89 -2.92 17.99
CA PRO A 67 3.66 -1.69 17.96
C PRO A 67 5.05 -1.95 17.36
N GLU A 68 5.58 -0.96 16.62
CA GLU A 68 6.94 -1.00 16.08
C GLU A 68 7.94 -1.31 17.20
N CYS A 69 8.69 -2.41 17.07
CA CYS A 69 9.68 -2.86 18.03
C CYS A 69 11.00 -3.18 17.30
N LEU A 70 12.13 -2.86 17.92
CA LEU A 70 13.51 -3.14 17.45
C LEU A 70 14.01 -2.28 16.27
N ASP A 71 13.78 -0.97 16.27
CA ASP A 71 14.50 -0.02 15.39
C ASP A 71 14.44 -0.43 13.89
N GLY A 72 13.29 -0.97 13.46
CA GLY A 72 13.05 -1.45 12.10
C GLY A 72 13.66 -2.81 11.70
N ARG A 73 14.17 -3.63 12.64
CA ARG A 73 14.79 -4.96 12.36
C ARG A 73 13.82 -6.14 12.23
N VAL A 74 12.58 -5.99 12.67
CA VAL A 74 11.52 -6.99 12.46
C VAL A 74 10.40 -6.33 11.68
N LYS A 75 10.60 -6.24 10.37
CA LYS A 75 9.55 -5.85 9.43
C LYS A 75 9.33 -6.98 8.44
N THR A 76 8.39 -7.86 8.77
CA THR A 76 7.40 -8.56 7.93
C THR A 76 6.59 -9.50 8.81
#